data_AF-A0A2V8BPZ3-F1
#
_entry.id   AF-A0A2V8BPZ3-F1
#
_cell.length_a   1.000
_cell.length_b   1.000
_cell.length_c   1.000
_cell.angle_alpha   90.00
_cell.angle_beta   90.00
_cell.angle_gamma   90.00
#
_symmetry.space_group_name_H-M   'P 1'
#
loop_
_entity.id
_entity.type
_entity.pdbx_description
1 polymer ?
#
loop_
_entity_poly.entity_id
_entity_poly.type
_entity_poly.pdbx_seq_one_letter_code
_entity_poly.pdbx_strand_id
1 'polypeptide(L)' 'MTVNGVVTSAWGLPLLPFRFYKVDDGTGEVTVLSEGRRMPATGERVRVKGRVEEVAMLGGRPLGLHLRERDLYVKR' A
#
# COMPACT_ATOMS: atom_id res chain seq x y z
N MET A 1 10.74 -3.50 -6.46
CA MET A 1 10.30 -2.19 -7.00
C MET A 1 10.30 -1.15 -5.88
N THR A 2 10.51 0.12 -6.22
CA THR A 2 10.38 1.25 -5.27
C THR A 2 9.33 2.21 -5.82
N VAL A 3 8.39 2.64 -4.98
CA VAL A 3 7.37 3.65 -5.28
C VAL A 3 7.59 4.85 -4.36
N ASN A 4 7.53 6.06 -4.89
CA ASN A 4 7.56 7.30 -4.11
C ASN A 4 6.26 8.05 -4.36
N GLY A 5 5.64 8.60 -3.32
CA GLY A 5 4.37 9.28 -3.50
C GLY A 5 3.76 9.79 -2.21
N VAL A 6 2.46 10.11 -2.29
CA VAL A 6 1.65 10.60 -1.16
C VAL A 6 0.58 9.56 -0.84
N VAL A 7 0.36 9.29 0.45
CA VAL A 7 -0.68 8.37 0.88
C VAL A 7 -2.06 9.03 0.70
N THR A 8 -2.93 8.42 -0.09
CA THR A 8 -4.28 8.96 -0.35
C THR A 8 -5.35 8.32 0.54
N SER A 9 -5.13 7.08 0.98
CA SER A 9 -6.01 6.37 1.90
C SER A 9 -5.29 5.21 2.59
N ALA A 10 -5.74 4.84 3.78
CA ALA A 10 -5.28 3.68 4.53
C ALA A 10 -6.49 2.96 5.17
N TRP A 11 -6.55 1.64 5.05
CA TRP A 11 -7.66 0.84 5.58
C TRP A 11 -7.21 -0.58 5.96
N GLY A 12 -7.95 -1.22 6.86
CA GLY A 12 -7.78 -2.61 7.22
C GLY A 12 -9.08 -3.39 7.00
N LEU A 13 -8.98 -4.71 6.97
CA LEU A 13 -10.16 -5.57 6.92
C LEU A 13 -10.45 -6.13 8.31
N PRO A 14 -11.72 -6.08 8.75
CA PRO A 14 -12.12 -6.79 9.96
C PRO A 14 -11.74 -8.27 9.84
N LEU A 15 -11.27 -8.86 10.95
CA LEU A 15 -11.00 -10.29 11.11
C LEU A 15 -9.85 -10.88 10.28
N LEU A 16 -9.22 -10.11 9.39
CA LEU A 16 -8.04 -10.55 8.63
C LEU A 16 -6.81 -9.71 9.03
N PRO A 17 -5.60 -10.28 9.03
CA PRO A 17 -4.39 -9.57 9.40
C PRO A 17 -3.87 -8.62 8.31
N PHE A 18 -4.64 -8.37 7.24
CA PHE A 18 -4.22 -7.58 6.09
C PHE A 18 -4.57 -6.09 6.28
N ARG A 19 -3.56 -5.23 6.10
CA ARG A 19 -3.71 -3.77 6.09
C ARG A 19 -3.22 -3.24 4.76
N PHE A 20 -3.93 -2.24 4.25
CA PHE A 20 -3.69 -1.68 2.93
C PHE A 20 -3.61 -0.17 2.99
N TYR A 21 -2.91 0.41 2.04
CA TYR A 21 -2.93 1.83 1.79
C TYR A 21 -2.68 2.12 0.31
N LYS A 22 -3.12 3.28 -0.16
CA LYS A 22 -2.85 3.76 -1.52
C LYS A 22 -1.78 4.82 -1.50
N VAL A 23 -0.91 4.76 -2.51
CA VAL A 23 0.09 5.78 -2.80
C VAL A 23 -0.17 6.34 -4.18
N ASP A 24 -0.37 7.65 -4.27
CA ASP A 24 -0.33 8.38 -5.54
C ASP A 24 1.13 8.72 -5.87
N ASP A 25 1.64 8.16 -6.96
CA ASP A 25 3.02 8.35 -7.42
C ASP A 25 3.18 9.46 -8.47
N GLY A 26 2.09 10.18 -8.79
CA GLY A 26 2.02 11.21 -9.82
C GLY A 26 1.60 10.70 -11.20
N THR A 27 1.52 9.38 -11.39
CA THR A 27 1.00 8.75 -12.63
C THR A 27 -0.29 7.98 -12.39
N GLY A 28 -0.55 7.57 -11.15
CA GLY A 28 -1.77 6.91 -10.73
C GLY A 28 -1.67 6.45 -9.28
N GLU A 29 -2.67 5.69 -8.83
CA GLU A 29 -2.69 5.12 -7.49
C GLU A 29 -2.18 3.66 -7.48
N VAL A 30 -1.26 3.35 -6.57
CA VAL A 30 -0.80 1.98 -6.30
C VAL A 30 -1.36 1.52 -4.95
N THR A 31 -2.03 0.37 -4.95
CA THR A 31 -2.43 -0.29 -3.69
C THR A 31 -1.25 -1.04 -3.11
N VAL A 32 -0.95 -0.78 -1.84
CA VAL A 32 0.12 -1.44 -1.10
C VAL A 32 -0.48 -2.31 0.00
N LEU A 33 -0.07 -3.58 0.05
CA LEU A 33 -0.29 -4.46 1.19
C LEU A 33 0.84 -4.24 2.19
N SER A 34 0.51 -3.78 3.40
CA SER A 34 1.48 -3.48 4.45
C SER A 34 1.89 -4.74 5.22
N GLU A 35 3.19 -4.87 5.47
CA GLU A 35 3.77 -5.89 6.36
C GLU A 35 4.24 -5.27 7.69
N GLY A 36 4.40 -3.95 7.74
CA GLY A 36 4.85 -3.19 8.90
C GLY A 36 3.83 -3.07 10.03
N ARG A 37 4.33 -2.82 11.25
CA ARG A 37 3.49 -2.60 12.45
C ARG A 37 2.77 -1.25 12.46
N ARG A 38 3.31 -0.25 11.76
CA ARG A 38 2.75 1.11 11.67
C ARG A 38 2.22 1.35 10.28
N MET A 39 0.98 1.81 10.20
CA MET A 39 0.39 2.35 8.97
C MET A 39 0.77 3.83 8.80
N PRO A 40 1.14 4.28 7.59
CA PRO A 40 1.22 5.69 7.31
C PRO A 40 -0.19 6.32 7.29
N ALA A 41 -0.25 7.59 7.65
CA ALA A 41 -1.48 8.39 7.62
C ALA A 41 -1.70 8.99 6.23
N THR A 42 -2.97 9.26 5.90
CA THR A 42 -3.32 10.03 4.69
C THR A 42 -2.59 11.37 4.68
N GLY A 43 -2.01 11.73 3.54
CA GLY A 43 -1.19 12.94 3.34
C GLY A 43 0.30 12.76 3.60
N GLU A 44 0.74 11.66 4.23
CA GLU A 44 2.17 11.41 4.44
C GLU A 44 2.88 11.11 3.11
N ARG A 45 4.09 11.67 2.96
CA ARG A 45 5.00 11.34 1.84
C ARG A 45 5.81 10.11 2.18
N VAL A 46 5.76 9.11 1.30
CA VAL A 46 6.38 7.81 1.53
C VAL A 46 7.29 7.40 0.39
N ARG A 47 8.27 6.57 0.73
CA ARG A 47 9.01 5.72 -0.19
C ARG A 47 8.78 4.27 0.23
N VAL A 48 8.13 3.51 -0.63
CA VAL A 48 7.77 2.11 -0.39
C VAL A 48 8.66 1.21 -1.24
N LYS A 49 9.32 0.23 -0.64
CA LYS A 49 10.03 -0.82 -1.37
C LYS A 49 9.28 -2.12 -1.21
N GLY A 50 9.02 -2.80 -2.31
CA GLY A 50 8.20 -4.00 -2.30
C GLY A 50 8.37 -4.90 -3.53
N ARG A 51 7.61 -5.98 -3.56
CA ARG A 51 7.44 -6.85 -4.74
C ARG A 51 6.06 -6.61 -5.34
N VAL A 52 5.98 -6.52 -6.66
CA VAL A 52 4.69 -6.51 -7.35
C VAL A 52 4.18 -7.94 -7.35
N GLU A 53 2.95 -8.13 -6.90
CA GLU A 53 2.27 -9.42 -6.89
C GLU A 53 0.96 -9.30 -7.69
N GLU A 54 0.68 -10.33 -8.48
CA GLU A 54 -0.54 -10.44 -9.27
C GLU A 54 -1.60 -11.22 -8.49
N VAL A 55 -2.83 -10.69 -8.51
CA VAL A 55 -4.07 -11.33 -8.05
C VAL A 55 -4.14 -11.57 -6.54
N ALA A 56 -4.57 -10.53 -5.81
CA ALA A 56 -5.28 -10.70 -4.55
C ALA A 56 -6.79 -10.50 -4.77
N MET A 57 -7.62 -11.42 -4.28
CA MET A 57 -9.08 -11.31 -4.27
C MET A 57 -9.53 -10.76 -2.92
N LEU A 58 -10.22 -9.63 -2.91
CA LEU A 58 -10.69 -8.96 -1.69
C LEU A 58 -12.20 -8.77 -1.72
N GLY A 59 -12.92 -9.48 -0.85
CA GLY A 59 -14.39 -9.41 -0.80
C GLY A 59 -15.05 -9.78 -2.13
N GLY A 60 -14.47 -10.71 -2.88
CA GLY A 60 -14.93 -11.10 -4.22
C GLY A 60 -14.52 -10.15 -5.35
N ARG A 61 -13.75 -9.09 -5.07
CA ARG A 61 -13.24 -8.14 -6.07
C ARG A 61 -11.75 -8.35 -6.32
N PRO A 62 -11.29 -8.40 -7.59
CA PRO A 62 -9.88 -8.43 -7.87
C PRO A 62 -9.25 -7.08 -7.50
N LEU A 63 -8.20 -7.09 -6.67
CA LEU A 63 -7.40 -5.90 -6.41
C LEU A 63 -6.46 -5.55 -7.58
N GLY A 64 -6.30 -6.47 -8.54
CA GLY A 64 -5.37 -6.32 -9.66
C GLY A 64 -3.91 -6.39 -9.20
N LEU A 65 -3.04 -5.67 -9.91
CA LEU A 65 -1.63 -5.50 -9.56
C LEU A 65 -1.52 -4.72 -8.25
N HIS A 66 -0.82 -5.28 -7.27
CA HIS A 66 -0.57 -4.62 -5.99
C HIS A 66 0.88 -4.78 -5.57
N LEU A 67 1.37 -3.85 -4.77
CA LEU A 67 2.72 -3.90 -4.21
C LEU A 67 2.66 -4.48 -2.81
N ARG A 68 3.38 -5.56 -2.55
CA ARG A 68 3.59 -6.09 -1.20
C ARG A 68 4.79 -5.39 -0.57
N GLU A 69 4.55 -4.67 0.51
CA GLU A 69 5.55 -3.90 1.25
C GLU A 69 6.66 -4.82 1.78
N ARG A 70 7.90 -4.32 1.77
CA ARG A 70 9.06 -4.92 2.45
C ARG A 70 9.71 -3.93 3.39
N ASP A 71 9.89 -2.70 2.91
CA ASP A 71 10.42 -1.59 3.69
C ASP A 71 9.58 -0.34 3.43
N LEU A 72 9.33 0.43 4.49
CA LEU A 72 8.62 1.69 4.45
C LEU A 72 9.48 2.82 5.04
N TYR A 73 9.65 3.90 4.28
CA TYR A 73 10.28 5.13 4.76
C TYR A 73 9.30 6.31 4.65
N VAL A 74 9.01 6.94 5.78
CA VAL A 74 8.15 8.15 5.86
C VAL A 74 9.05 9.38 5.88
N LYS A 75 8.85 10.30 4.93
CA LYS A 75 9.58 11.57 4.89
C LYS A 75 8.94 12.54 5.90
N ARG A 76 9.77 13.11 6.79
CA ARG A 76 9.40 14.29 7.59
C ARG A 76 9.50 15.56 6.75
#